data_AF-A0A9E8MXD6-F1
#
_entry.id   AF-A0A9E8MXD6-F1
#
_cell.length_a   1.000
_cell.length_b   1.000
_cell.length_c   1.000
_cell.angle_alpha   90.00
_cell.angle_beta   90.00
_cell.angle_gamma   90.00
#
_symmetry.space_group_name_H-M   'P 1'
#
loop_
_entity.id
_entity.type
_entity.pdbx_description
1 polymer ?
#
loop_
_entity_poly.entity_id
_entity_poly.type
_entity_poly.pdbx_seq_one_letter_code
_entity_poly.pdbx_strand_id
1 'polypeptide(L)'
;MTTYATQQSLGSSGLTWPGATPEQLTFLKRVYDINLARKANQTFVNDVPANELSTVEGRFELRTNAAQAAINMLQAIRAEITSAGKNVQVGLSSAYRSASHQFAIWNDLVTNQYYAATRTEREALQGGAHGDAAASHLAAYTRARIATPGYSNHNNGLAIDIKNIQDGKLYRNKTNTQATAAWRTTWAWDWLVANAATYNFYQNLQIDEPWHWVYRPSSTDLSLPETLNLGEHLPKEKELDVVGRISGKILRGTPEFDALVKNDNAKIIFKDEEGTGADRYMTSKMSEKLNAPADLVIQEWGPEIKLRLTEAWDENNEHATSSVHYEGRGADLTTSDRDGNKLGRLAGLAVLAGFDWVLYEDKYHVHVSMKK
;
A
#
# COMPACT_ATOMS: atom_id res chain seq x y z
N MET A 1 -6.62 -25.60 4.21
CA MET A 1 -5.57 -25.06 3.33
C MET A 1 -6.12 -25.11 1.91
N THR A 2 -6.68 -24.00 1.44
CA THR A 2 -7.15 -23.89 0.05
C THR A 2 -5.99 -23.30 -0.73
N THR A 3 -5.41 -24.08 -1.62
CA THR A 3 -4.38 -23.63 -2.55
C THR A 3 -5.04 -22.66 -3.54
N TYR A 4 -4.79 -21.37 -3.35
CA TYR A 4 -5.20 -20.34 -4.28
C TYR A 4 -4.47 -20.53 -5.62
N ALA A 5 -5.21 -20.68 -6.71
CA ALA A 5 -4.64 -20.70 -8.05
C ALA A 5 -3.89 -19.38 -8.29
N THR A 6 -2.57 -19.49 -8.49
CA THR A 6 -1.67 -18.38 -8.80
C THR A 6 -1.94 -17.88 -10.22
N GLN A 7 -2.96 -17.03 -10.40
CA GLN A 7 -3.06 -16.20 -11.59
C GLN A 7 -2.06 -15.06 -11.44
N GLN A 8 -0.96 -15.13 -12.19
CA GLN A 8 0.21 -14.24 -12.00
C GLN A 8 -0.03 -12.77 -12.40
N SER A 9 -1.09 -12.44 -13.14
CA SER A 9 -1.56 -11.07 -13.42
C SER A 9 -2.72 -11.10 -14.42
N LEU A 10 -3.41 -9.97 -14.61
CA LEU A 10 -4.24 -9.71 -15.80
C LEU A 10 -3.34 -9.11 -16.89
N GLY A 11 -2.90 -9.93 -17.83
CA GLY A 11 -2.01 -9.51 -18.92
C GLY A 11 -2.73 -8.75 -20.04
N SER A 12 -1.96 -8.01 -20.86
CA SER A 12 -2.49 -7.25 -22.01
C SER A 12 -3.12 -8.12 -23.10
N SER A 13 -2.89 -9.43 -23.10
CA SER A 13 -3.55 -10.39 -23.99
C SER A 13 -5.06 -10.43 -23.84
N GLY A 14 -5.60 -10.06 -22.66
CA GLY A 14 -7.04 -9.99 -22.40
C GLY A 14 -7.73 -8.71 -22.91
N LEU A 15 -6.98 -7.72 -23.40
CA LEU A 15 -7.55 -6.46 -23.88
C LEU A 15 -8.22 -6.62 -25.24
N THR A 16 -9.37 -5.98 -25.39
CA THR A 16 -10.18 -6.03 -26.62
C THR A 16 -10.59 -4.63 -27.06
N TRP A 17 -10.59 -4.40 -28.38
CA TRP A 17 -11.07 -3.16 -28.96
C TRP A 17 -11.83 -3.46 -30.26
N PRO A 18 -13.17 -3.65 -30.18
CA PRO A 18 -13.98 -3.95 -31.35
C PRO A 18 -13.81 -2.88 -32.44
N GLY A 19 -13.52 -3.31 -33.67
CA GLY A 19 -13.32 -2.43 -34.82
C GLY A 19 -11.95 -1.74 -34.90
N ALA A 20 -11.04 -2.01 -33.97
CA ALA A 20 -9.68 -1.46 -34.02
C ALA A 20 -8.81 -2.15 -35.08
N THR A 21 -7.89 -1.37 -35.66
CA THR A 21 -6.81 -1.91 -36.48
C THR A 21 -5.81 -2.72 -35.63
N PRO A 22 -5.01 -3.61 -36.24
CA PRO A 22 -3.93 -4.31 -35.52
C PRO A 22 -2.92 -3.37 -34.85
N GLU A 23 -2.66 -2.21 -35.46
CA GLU A 23 -1.79 -1.16 -34.91
C GLU A 23 -2.39 -0.57 -33.63
N GLN A 24 -3.67 -0.20 -33.65
CA GLN A 24 -4.39 0.30 -32.47
C GLN A 24 -4.45 -0.71 -31.33
N LEU A 25 -4.68 -1.99 -31.64
CA LEU A 25 -4.68 -3.04 -30.62
C LEU A 25 -3.27 -3.24 -30.02
N THR A 26 -2.23 -3.20 -30.85
CA THR A 26 -0.84 -3.27 -30.38
C THR A 26 -0.50 -2.08 -29.50
N PHE A 27 -0.95 -0.89 -29.89
CA PHE A 27 -0.79 0.34 -29.12
C PHE A 27 -1.50 0.27 -27.76
N LEU A 28 -2.75 -0.20 -27.73
CA LEU A 28 -3.52 -0.40 -26.49
C LEU A 28 -2.79 -1.34 -25.52
N LYS A 29 -2.27 -2.46 -26.02
CA LYS A 29 -1.49 -3.41 -25.23
C LYS A 29 -0.24 -2.77 -24.65
N ARG A 30 0.50 -2.00 -25.47
CA ARG A 30 1.69 -1.27 -25.01
C ARG A 30 1.36 -0.24 -23.92
N VAL A 31 0.26 0.50 -24.05
CA VAL A 31 -0.21 1.44 -23.03
C VAL A 31 -0.48 0.73 -21.70
N TYR A 32 -1.09 -0.45 -21.75
CA TYR A 32 -1.34 -1.27 -20.56
C TYR A 32 -0.03 -1.80 -19.96
N ASP A 33 0.86 -2.34 -20.78
CA ASP A 33 2.14 -2.91 -20.34
C ASP A 33 3.03 -1.85 -19.68
N ILE A 34 3.02 -0.60 -20.18
CA ILE A 34 3.71 0.54 -19.52
C ILE A 34 3.15 0.77 -18.11
N ASN A 35 1.83 0.72 -17.93
CA ASN A 35 1.21 0.89 -16.62
C ASN A 35 1.45 -0.31 -15.70
N LEU A 36 1.53 -1.51 -16.24
CA LEU A 36 1.82 -2.75 -15.50
C LEU A 36 3.28 -2.82 -15.05
N ALA A 37 4.23 -2.42 -15.90
CA ALA A 37 5.66 -2.43 -15.56
C ALA A 37 5.99 -1.58 -14.32
N ARG A 38 5.25 -0.49 -14.11
CA ARG A 38 5.37 0.36 -12.90
C ARG A 38 4.91 -0.32 -11.61
N LYS A 39 4.29 -1.50 -11.72
CA LYS A 39 3.78 -2.31 -10.62
C LYS A 39 4.61 -3.57 -10.38
N ALA A 40 5.77 -3.71 -11.03
CA ALA A 40 6.64 -4.87 -10.92
C ALA A 40 7.01 -5.25 -9.47
N ASN A 41 7.12 -4.26 -8.58
CA ASN A 41 7.46 -4.46 -7.17
C ASN A 41 6.23 -4.49 -6.24
N GLN A 42 5.02 -4.41 -6.78
CA GLN A 42 3.78 -4.46 -6.03
C GLN A 42 3.11 -5.83 -6.16
N THR A 43 2.42 -6.26 -5.12
CA THR A 43 1.67 -7.52 -5.15
C THR A 43 0.40 -7.35 -5.96
N PHE A 44 0.23 -8.18 -7.00
CA PHE A 44 -1.03 -8.30 -7.72
C PHE A 44 -2.09 -8.94 -6.81
N VAL A 45 -3.27 -8.34 -6.77
CA VAL A 45 -4.44 -8.88 -6.09
C VAL A 45 -5.44 -9.33 -7.14
N ASN A 46 -5.72 -10.63 -7.14
CA ASN A 46 -6.76 -11.21 -7.99
C ASN A 46 -8.16 -10.88 -7.44
N ASP A 47 -9.20 -11.29 -8.18
CA ASP A 47 -10.57 -11.24 -7.69
C ASP A 47 -10.67 -11.94 -6.33
N VAL A 48 -11.13 -11.20 -5.32
CA VAL A 48 -11.37 -11.72 -3.98
C VAL A 48 -12.50 -12.74 -4.06
N PRO A 49 -12.30 -13.98 -3.55
CA PRO A 49 -13.34 -15.00 -3.53
C PRO A 49 -14.61 -14.52 -2.81
N ALA A 50 -15.78 -14.89 -3.31
CA ALA A 50 -17.06 -14.46 -2.73
C ALA A 50 -17.24 -14.85 -1.25
N ASN A 51 -16.64 -15.98 -0.83
CA ASN A 51 -16.65 -16.43 0.55
C ASN A 51 -15.68 -15.67 1.47
N GLU A 52 -14.83 -14.80 0.93
CA GLU A 52 -13.97 -13.88 1.68
C GLU A 52 -14.53 -12.44 1.72
N LEU A 53 -15.70 -12.23 1.10
CA LEU A 53 -16.39 -10.94 1.05
C LEU A 53 -17.60 -10.95 1.98
N SER A 54 -17.95 -9.76 2.47
CA SER A 54 -19.18 -9.55 3.23
C SER A 54 -19.78 -8.20 2.89
N THR A 55 -21.11 -8.15 2.80
CA THR A 55 -21.84 -6.92 2.53
C THR A 55 -21.71 -5.95 3.70
N VAL A 56 -21.35 -4.69 3.38
CA VAL A 56 -21.39 -3.58 4.33
C VAL A 56 -22.76 -2.94 4.32
N GLU A 57 -23.20 -2.45 3.15
CA GLU A 57 -24.54 -1.93 2.92
C GLU A 57 -24.90 -1.93 1.43
N GLY A 58 -26.16 -2.28 1.12
CA GLY A 58 -26.63 -2.36 -0.26
C GLY A 58 -25.79 -3.31 -1.12
N ARG A 59 -25.17 -2.78 -2.18
CA ARG A 59 -24.30 -3.54 -3.10
C ARG A 59 -22.82 -3.53 -2.73
N PHE A 60 -22.45 -2.84 -1.64
CA PHE A 60 -21.05 -2.61 -1.30
C PHE A 60 -20.54 -3.75 -0.42
N GLU A 61 -19.50 -4.40 -0.89
CA GLU A 61 -18.81 -5.49 -0.21
C GLU A 61 -17.37 -5.08 0.11
N LEU A 62 -16.79 -5.70 1.11
CA LEU A 62 -15.37 -5.65 1.46
C LEU A 62 -14.92 -7.05 1.89
N ARG A 63 -13.62 -7.25 2.08
CA ARG A 63 -13.15 -8.44 2.80
C ARG A 63 -13.81 -8.51 4.17
N THR A 64 -14.14 -9.70 4.67
CA THR A 64 -14.99 -9.88 5.86
C THR A 64 -14.60 -9.00 7.06
N ASN A 65 -13.32 -8.93 7.44
CA ASN A 65 -12.90 -8.11 8.59
C ASN A 65 -13.02 -6.60 8.30
N ALA A 66 -12.61 -6.18 7.09
CA ALA A 66 -12.80 -4.81 6.63
C ALA A 66 -14.29 -4.42 6.57
N ALA A 67 -15.16 -5.37 6.17
CA ALA A 67 -16.61 -5.17 6.14
C ALA A 67 -17.16 -4.95 7.55
N GLN A 68 -16.80 -5.80 8.50
CA GLN A 68 -17.26 -5.66 9.89
C GLN A 68 -16.79 -4.33 10.50
N ALA A 69 -15.54 -3.96 10.28
CA ALA A 69 -15.01 -2.69 10.73
C ALA A 69 -15.73 -1.49 10.08
N ALA A 70 -16.04 -1.57 8.78
CA ALA A 70 -16.78 -0.53 8.07
C ALA A 70 -18.21 -0.40 8.59
N ILE A 71 -18.89 -1.52 8.87
CA ILE A 71 -20.22 -1.55 9.48
C ILE A 71 -20.18 -0.81 10.83
N ASN A 72 -19.22 -1.16 11.69
CA ASN A 72 -19.07 -0.55 13.01
C ASN A 72 -18.79 0.95 12.92
N MET A 73 -17.89 1.37 12.02
CA MET A 73 -17.56 2.78 11.79
C MET A 73 -18.78 3.56 11.29
N LEU A 74 -19.49 3.03 10.28
CA LEU A 74 -20.67 3.68 9.70
C LEU A 74 -21.82 3.78 10.72
N GLN A 75 -22.00 2.78 11.57
CA GLN A 75 -22.98 2.83 12.65
C GLN A 75 -22.63 3.94 13.66
N ALA A 76 -21.36 4.02 14.06
CA ALA A 76 -20.90 5.02 15.04
C ALA A 76 -21.06 6.46 14.55
N ILE A 77 -20.61 6.77 13.33
CA ILE A 77 -20.78 8.12 12.77
C ILE A 77 -22.26 8.48 12.62
N ARG A 78 -23.13 7.53 12.23
CA ARG A 78 -24.59 7.77 12.10
C ARG A 78 -25.27 7.99 13.44
N ALA A 79 -24.84 7.26 14.48
CA ALA A 79 -25.31 7.47 15.84
C ALA A 79 -24.92 8.86 16.36
N GLU A 80 -23.67 9.28 16.12
CA GLU A 80 -23.18 10.59 16.52
C GLU A 80 -23.90 11.73 15.77
N ILE A 81 -24.11 11.60 14.45
CA ILE A 81 -24.93 12.53 13.66
C ILE A 81 -26.30 12.74 14.29
N THR A 82 -26.96 11.64 14.67
CA THR A 82 -28.30 11.66 15.27
C THR A 82 -28.26 12.33 16.64
N SER A 83 -27.33 11.94 17.52
CA SER A 83 -27.25 12.44 18.89
C SER A 83 -26.86 13.93 18.95
N ALA A 84 -25.98 14.38 18.05
CA ALA A 84 -25.53 15.76 17.95
C ALA A 84 -26.48 16.65 17.11
N GLY A 85 -27.61 16.11 16.63
CA GLY A 85 -28.60 16.84 15.83
C GLY A 85 -28.04 17.41 14.52
N LYS A 86 -27.06 16.74 13.91
CA LYS A 86 -26.42 17.21 12.67
C LYS A 86 -27.26 16.85 11.45
N ASN A 87 -27.43 17.79 10.53
CA ASN A 87 -28.05 17.53 9.24
C ASN A 87 -27.03 16.96 8.24
N VAL A 88 -26.54 15.76 8.53
CA VAL A 88 -25.52 15.04 7.76
C VAL A 88 -26.03 13.65 7.41
N GLN A 89 -25.75 13.17 6.21
CA GLN A 89 -26.00 11.80 5.77
C GLN A 89 -24.72 11.22 5.20
N VAL A 90 -24.30 10.10 5.76
CA VAL A 90 -23.11 9.36 5.33
C VAL A 90 -23.47 7.95 4.87
N GLY A 91 -22.77 7.47 3.87
CA GLY A 91 -22.85 6.10 3.36
C GLY A 91 -21.70 5.80 2.42
N LEU A 92 -21.83 4.75 1.63
CA LEU A 92 -20.79 4.37 0.66
C LEU A 92 -21.10 4.86 -0.76
N SER A 93 -20.05 5.26 -1.46
CA SER A 93 -20.06 5.56 -2.90
C SER A 93 -19.27 4.52 -3.71
N SER A 94 -18.24 3.93 -3.10
CA SER A 94 -17.40 2.86 -3.65
C SER A 94 -16.87 1.98 -2.52
N ALA A 95 -16.58 0.71 -2.83
CA ALA A 95 -16.01 -0.28 -1.91
C ALA A 95 -15.17 -1.30 -2.72
N TYR A 96 -15.30 -2.60 -2.49
CA TYR A 96 -14.66 -3.62 -3.30
C TYR A 96 -15.06 -3.51 -4.78
N ARG A 97 -14.06 -3.63 -5.65
CA ARG A 97 -14.21 -3.78 -7.09
C ARG A 97 -13.19 -4.79 -7.55
N SER A 98 -13.62 -5.92 -8.10
CA SER A 98 -12.73 -6.99 -8.52
C SER A 98 -11.66 -6.53 -9.53
N ALA A 99 -10.53 -7.23 -9.60
CA ALA A 99 -9.47 -6.94 -10.56
C ALA A 99 -9.96 -7.11 -12.00
N SER A 100 -10.77 -8.14 -12.27
CA SER A 100 -11.39 -8.39 -13.58
C SER A 100 -12.35 -7.26 -13.98
N HIS A 101 -13.18 -6.79 -13.03
CA HIS A 101 -14.08 -5.66 -13.27
C HIS A 101 -13.30 -4.37 -13.51
N GLN A 102 -12.24 -4.13 -12.73
CA GLN A 102 -11.33 -3.01 -12.93
C GLN A 102 -10.66 -3.04 -14.30
N PHE A 103 -10.27 -4.22 -14.77
CA PHE A 103 -9.69 -4.43 -16.10
C PHE A 103 -10.68 -4.12 -17.22
N ALA A 104 -11.94 -4.54 -17.08
CA ALA A 104 -12.99 -4.19 -18.03
C ALA A 104 -13.22 -2.66 -18.10
N ILE A 105 -13.31 -1.98 -16.95
CA ILE A 105 -13.42 -0.51 -16.91
C ILE A 105 -12.18 0.15 -17.52
N TRP A 106 -10.98 -0.33 -17.20
CA TRP A 106 -9.74 0.22 -17.76
C TRP A 106 -9.74 0.12 -19.29
N ASN A 107 -10.09 -1.06 -19.83
CA ASN A 107 -10.14 -1.29 -21.27
C ASN A 107 -11.18 -0.39 -21.95
N ASP A 108 -12.38 -0.30 -21.40
CA ASP A 108 -13.46 0.57 -21.89
C ASP A 108 -13.06 2.05 -21.89
N LEU A 109 -12.54 2.56 -20.76
CA LEU A 109 -12.15 3.98 -20.66
C LEU A 109 -11.04 4.33 -21.64
N VAL A 110 -10.04 3.45 -21.79
CA VAL A 110 -8.93 3.72 -22.71
C VAL A 110 -9.41 3.73 -24.15
N THR A 111 -10.19 2.74 -24.56
CA THR A 111 -10.64 2.58 -25.95
C THR A 111 -11.72 3.59 -26.35
N ASN A 112 -12.69 3.85 -25.48
CA ASN A 112 -13.88 4.64 -25.80
C ASN A 112 -13.79 6.11 -25.37
N GLN A 113 -12.84 6.49 -24.50
CA GLN A 113 -12.74 7.86 -24.01
C GLN A 113 -11.33 8.43 -24.14
N TYR A 114 -10.33 7.78 -23.55
CA TYR A 114 -9.01 8.39 -23.38
C TYR A 114 -8.20 8.39 -24.67
N TYR A 115 -8.38 7.39 -25.52
CA TYR A 115 -7.78 7.37 -26.85
C TYR A 115 -8.20 8.61 -27.66
N ALA A 116 -9.51 8.90 -27.74
CA ALA A 116 -10.00 10.09 -28.44
C ALA A 116 -9.58 11.39 -27.75
N ALA A 117 -9.64 11.45 -26.41
CA ALA A 117 -9.32 12.64 -25.63
C ALA A 117 -7.85 13.08 -25.74
N THR A 118 -6.93 12.17 -26.04
CA THR A 118 -5.48 12.43 -26.14
C THR A 118 -4.99 12.51 -27.58
N ARG A 119 -5.89 12.56 -28.56
CA ARG A 119 -5.55 12.43 -29.98
C ARG A 119 -4.55 13.49 -30.44
N THR A 120 -4.84 14.75 -30.15
CA THR A 120 -4.03 15.89 -30.63
C THR A 120 -2.61 15.83 -30.06
N GLU A 121 -2.50 15.55 -28.76
CA GLU A 121 -1.21 15.42 -28.09
C GLU A 121 -0.42 14.24 -28.64
N ARG A 122 -1.07 13.08 -28.84
CA ARG A 122 -0.41 11.89 -29.39
C ARG A 122 0.07 12.06 -30.82
N GLU A 123 -0.74 12.68 -31.68
CA GLU A 123 -0.39 12.92 -33.09
C GLU A 123 0.83 13.85 -33.24
N ALA A 124 1.04 14.75 -32.28
CA ALA A 124 2.18 15.67 -32.26
C ALA A 124 3.49 15.07 -31.70
N LEU A 125 3.45 13.88 -31.10
CA LEU A 125 4.62 13.24 -30.49
C LEU A 125 5.48 12.48 -31.51
N GLN A 126 6.76 12.30 -31.18
CA GLN A 126 7.68 11.51 -32.00
C GLN A 126 7.15 10.07 -32.20
N GLY A 127 7.15 9.61 -33.45
CA GLY A 127 6.58 8.31 -33.83
C GLY A 127 5.06 8.34 -34.07
N GLY A 128 4.43 9.51 -34.00
CA GLY A 128 3.02 9.72 -34.33
C GLY A 128 2.04 9.11 -33.32
N ALA A 129 0.77 9.01 -33.71
CA ALA A 129 -0.35 8.69 -32.82
C ALA A 129 -0.19 7.37 -32.04
N HIS A 130 0.58 6.41 -32.55
CA HIS A 130 0.81 5.10 -31.93
C HIS A 130 2.28 4.79 -31.62
N GLY A 131 3.17 5.78 -31.72
CA GLY A 131 4.58 5.62 -31.35
C GLY A 131 4.78 5.44 -29.84
N ASP A 132 6.00 5.10 -29.43
CA ASP A 132 6.33 4.83 -28.02
C ASP A 132 6.12 6.05 -27.11
N ALA A 133 6.38 7.26 -27.62
CA ALA A 133 6.10 8.50 -26.91
C ALA A 133 4.59 8.70 -26.69
N ALA A 134 3.76 8.42 -27.70
CA ALA A 134 2.31 8.46 -27.58
C ALA A 134 1.76 7.40 -26.61
N ALA A 135 2.36 6.21 -26.57
CA ALA A 135 1.97 5.15 -25.65
C ALA A 135 2.28 5.56 -24.20
N SER A 136 3.46 6.12 -23.97
CA SER A 136 3.88 6.66 -22.67
C SER A 136 2.97 7.80 -22.22
N HIS A 137 2.56 8.68 -23.14
CA HIS A 137 1.63 9.77 -22.88
C HIS A 137 0.24 9.26 -22.48
N LEU A 138 -0.36 8.35 -23.25
CA LEU A 138 -1.67 7.79 -22.91
C LEU A 138 -1.61 6.95 -21.64
N ALA A 139 -0.53 6.20 -21.40
CA ALA A 139 -0.34 5.50 -20.13
C ALA A 139 -0.34 6.49 -18.95
N ALA A 140 0.31 7.65 -19.10
CA ALA A 140 0.28 8.72 -18.11
C ALA A 140 -1.09 9.34 -17.89
N TYR A 141 -1.80 9.60 -18.98
CA TYR A 141 -3.15 10.12 -18.92
C TYR A 141 -4.10 9.17 -18.19
N THR A 142 -3.99 7.87 -18.48
CA THR A 142 -4.82 6.80 -17.91
C THR A 142 -4.53 6.60 -16.42
N ARG A 143 -3.26 6.44 -16.02
CA ARG A 143 -2.91 6.15 -14.60
C ARG A 143 -3.30 7.27 -13.63
N ALA A 144 -3.42 8.50 -14.12
CA ALA A 144 -3.87 9.64 -13.32
C ALA A 144 -5.39 9.61 -13.03
N ARG A 145 -6.14 8.70 -13.66
CA ARG A 145 -7.61 8.65 -13.61
C ARG A 145 -8.16 7.30 -13.18
N ILE A 146 -7.45 6.22 -13.47
CA ILE A 146 -7.84 4.88 -13.08
C ILE A 146 -6.62 4.05 -12.67
N ALA A 147 -6.73 3.36 -11.53
CA ALA A 147 -5.68 2.48 -11.04
C ALA A 147 -5.44 1.29 -11.97
N THR A 148 -4.18 0.86 -12.07
CA THR A 148 -3.80 -0.38 -12.78
C THR A 148 -4.59 -1.57 -12.19
N PRO A 149 -5.29 -2.37 -13.01
CA PRO A 149 -6.07 -3.52 -12.54
C PRO A 149 -5.27 -4.47 -11.66
N GLY A 150 -5.80 -4.79 -10.48
CA GLY A 150 -5.19 -5.69 -9.50
C GLY A 150 -4.17 -5.03 -8.55
N TYR A 151 -3.98 -3.71 -8.62
CA TYR A 151 -3.00 -2.99 -7.79
C TYR A 151 -3.62 -1.83 -7.01
N SER A 152 -4.91 -1.92 -6.70
CA SER A 152 -5.64 -0.95 -5.88
C SER A 152 -6.17 -1.59 -4.60
N ASN A 153 -6.25 -0.80 -3.52
CA ASN A 153 -6.91 -1.23 -2.28
C ASN A 153 -8.40 -1.54 -2.47
N HIS A 154 -9.05 -0.95 -3.48
CA HIS A 154 -10.41 -1.36 -3.88
C HIS A 154 -10.43 -2.77 -4.51
N ASN A 155 -9.38 -3.17 -5.24
CA ASN A 155 -9.26 -4.54 -5.74
C ASN A 155 -9.00 -5.55 -4.64
N ASN A 156 -8.38 -5.12 -3.54
CA ASN A 156 -8.17 -5.97 -2.38
C ASN A 156 -9.36 -6.00 -1.42
N GLY A 157 -10.43 -5.25 -1.68
CA GLY A 157 -11.59 -5.19 -0.78
C GLY A 157 -11.26 -4.56 0.58
N LEU A 158 -10.30 -3.64 0.62
CA LEU A 158 -9.87 -2.94 1.84
C LEU A 158 -10.26 -1.47 1.84
N ALA A 159 -10.51 -0.86 0.68
CA ALA A 159 -10.83 0.56 0.58
C ALA A 159 -12.33 0.84 0.45
N ILE A 160 -12.75 1.95 1.04
CA ILE A 160 -14.08 2.55 0.89
C ILE A 160 -13.97 4.01 0.48
N ASP A 161 -14.94 4.45 -0.32
CA ASP A 161 -15.15 5.87 -0.59
C ASP A 161 -16.45 6.33 0.06
N ILE A 162 -16.34 7.22 1.04
CA ILE A 162 -17.48 7.75 1.79
C ILE A 162 -18.28 8.72 0.92
N LYS A 163 -19.59 8.49 0.85
CA LYS A 163 -20.59 9.45 0.36
C LYS A 163 -20.97 10.38 1.50
N ASN A 164 -20.96 11.69 1.26
CA ASN A 164 -21.30 12.70 2.24
C ASN A 164 -22.31 13.71 1.69
N ILE A 165 -23.46 13.84 2.37
CA ILE A 165 -24.44 14.90 2.14
C ILE A 165 -24.55 15.68 3.45
N GLN A 166 -24.35 16.99 3.41
CA GLN A 166 -24.51 17.85 4.59
C GLN A 166 -25.34 19.06 4.21
N ASP A 167 -26.35 19.39 5.03
CA ASP A 167 -27.29 20.49 4.79
C ASP A 167 -27.97 20.41 3.42
N GLY A 168 -28.33 19.19 3.00
CA GLY A 168 -28.93 18.90 1.69
C GLY A 168 -27.96 18.96 0.50
N LYS A 169 -26.70 19.34 0.71
CA LYS A 169 -25.68 19.43 -0.33
C LYS A 169 -24.83 18.15 -0.40
N LEU A 170 -24.77 17.54 -1.59
CA LEU A 170 -23.85 16.43 -1.88
C LEU A 170 -22.43 16.96 -2.08
N TYR A 171 -21.50 16.54 -1.22
CA TYR A 171 -20.06 16.76 -1.38
C TYR A 171 -19.50 15.65 -2.26
N ARG A 172 -19.34 15.94 -3.56
CA ARG A 172 -18.97 14.94 -4.57
C ARG A 172 -17.51 14.49 -4.40
N ASN A 173 -17.28 13.19 -4.55
CA ASN A 173 -15.95 12.59 -4.56
C ASN A 173 -15.27 12.91 -5.90
N LYS A 174 -14.57 14.05 -5.93
CA LYS A 174 -13.86 14.58 -7.11
C LYS A 174 -12.50 15.10 -6.69
N THR A 175 -11.47 14.75 -7.45
CA THR A 175 -10.06 15.04 -7.18
C THR A 175 -9.61 16.47 -7.51
N ASN A 176 -10.53 17.37 -7.91
CA ASN A 176 -10.15 18.77 -8.11
C ASN A 176 -10.06 19.50 -6.77
N THR A 177 -9.14 20.46 -6.69
CA THR A 177 -8.80 21.19 -5.45
C THR A 177 -10.00 21.82 -4.75
N GLN A 178 -10.97 22.36 -5.50
CA GLN A 178 -12.16 22.97 -4.91
C GLN A 178 -13.03 21.92 -4.20
N ALA A 179 -13.22 20.75 -4.82
CA ALA A 179 -14.01 19.68 -4.25
C ALA A 179 -13.30 19.03 -3.05
N THR A 180 -11.98 18.79 -3.14
CA THR A 180 -11.22 18.19 -2.03
C THR A 180 -11.18 19.14 -0.82
N ALA A 181 -10.92 20.43 -1.05
CA ALA A 181 -10.98 21.46 0.00
C ALA A 181 -12.37 21.54 0.64
N ALA A 182 -13.45 21.58 -0.15
CA ALA A 182 -14.81 21.64 0.38
C ALA A 182 -15.22 20.37 1.16
N TRP A 183 -14.69 19.20 0.81
CA TRP A 183 -14.95 17.97 1.57
C TRP A 183 -14.32 18.03 2.96
N ARG A 184 -13.10 18.60 3.08
CA ARG A 184 -12.37 18.74 4.34
C ARG A 184 -12.96 19.78 5.31
N THR A 185 -13.95 20.58 4.87
CA THR A 185 -14.69 21.49 5.76
C THR A 185 -15.98 20.87 6.31
N THR A 186 -16.23 19.59 6.04
CA THR A 186 -17.49 18.94 6.44
C THR A 186 -17.39 18.34 7.84
N TRP A 187 -18.52 18.25 8.53
CA TRP A 187 -18.57 17.62 9.84
C TRP A 187 -18.16 16.14 9.79
N ALA A 188 -18.52 15.43 8.71
CA ALA A 188 -18.11 14.04 8.51
C ALA A 188 -16.59 13.89 8.40
N TRP A 189 -15.89 14.85 7.79
CA TRP A 189 -14.43 14.84 7.73
C TRP A 189 -13.82 14.94 9.13
N ASP A 190 -14.26 15.93 9.92
CA ASP A 190 -13.75 16.12 11.28
C ASP A 190 -13.97 14.87 12.14
N TRP A 191 -15.16 14.26 12.03
CA TRP A 191 -15.45 13.01 12.73
C TRP A 191 -14.54 11.87 12.27
N LEU A 192 -14.36 11.67 10.97
CA LEU A 192 -13.54 10.57 10.44
C LEU A 192 -12.07 10.73 10.83
N VAL A 193 -11.51 11.94 10.77
CA VAL A 193 -10.13 12.20 11.22
C VAL A 193 -9.95 11.86 12.70
N ALA A 194 -10.93 12.20 13.53
CA ALA A 194 -10.85 11.93 14.97
C ALA A 194 -11.10 10.46 15.34
N ASN A 195 -11.90 9.71 14.57
CA ASN A 195 -12.45 8.43 15.01
C ASN A 195 -12.17 7.24 14.09
N ALA A 196 -11.94 7.42 12.78
CA ALA A 196 -11.86 6.28 11.85
C ALA A 196 -10.75 5.28 12.21
N ALA A 197 -9.66 5.76 12.81
CA ALA A 197 -8.56 4.92 13.29
C ALA A 197 -9.00 3.90 14.35
N THR A 198 -10.00 4.20 15.20
CA THR A 198 -10.53 3.23 16.19
C THR A 198 -11.26 2.06 15.53
N TYR A 199 -11.61 2.21 14.25
CA TYR A 199 -12.21 1.19 13.40
C TYR A 199 -11.23 0.70 12.34
N ASN A 200 -9.92 0.91 12.52
CA ASN A 200 -8.88 0.45 11.60
C ASN A 200 -8.94 1.08 10.20
N PHE A 201 -9.61 2.22 10.03
CA PHE A 201 -9.65 2.95 8.76
C PHE A 201 -8.74 4.16 8.78
N TYR A 202 -7.94 4.28 7.72
CA TYR A 202 -6.92 5.32 7.61
C TYR A 202 -6.97 6.02 6.25
N GLN A 203 -6.71 7.33 6.24
CA GLN A 203 -6.49 8.08 5.01
C GLN A 203 -5.24 7.59 4.28
N ASN A 204 -5.33 7.45 2.97
CA ASN A 204 -4.15 7.23 2.13
C ASN A 204 -3.54 8.59 1.75
N LEU A 205 -2.50 9.01 2.47
CA LEU A 205 -1.85 10.32 2.26
C LEU A 205 -1.11 10.45 0.92
N GLN A 206 -1.00 9.37 0.13
CA GLN A 206 -0.40 9.42 -1.20
C GLN A 206 -1.38 9.90 -2.29
N ILE A 207 -2.67 10.05 -1.95
CA ILE A 207 -3.71 10.54 -2.87
C ILE A 207 -4.52 11.65 -2.18
N ASP A 208 -4.85 12.73 -2.90
CA ASP A 208 -5.71 13.80 -2.37
C ASP A 208 -7.19 13.44 -2.53
N GLU A 209 -7.63 12.45 -1.74
CA GLU A 209 -8.99 11.92 -1.77
C GLU A 209 -9.58 11.86 -0.34
N PRO A 210 -10.14 12.96 0.19
CA PRO A 210 -10.65 13.03 1.57
C PRO A 210 -11.75 12.01 1.90
N TRP A 211 -12.45 11.49 0.88
CA TRP A 211 -13.45 10.44 1.02
C TRP A 211 -12.88 9.03 1.07
N HIS A 212 -11.61 8.83 0.69
CA HIS A 212 -11.00 7.51 0.49
C HIS A 212 -10.33 7.02 1.77
N TRP A 213 -10.86 5.95 2.35
CA TRP A 213 -10.35 5.37 3.59
C TRP A 213 -10.01 3.90 3.38
N VAL A 214 -8.85 3.49 3.87
CA VAL A 214 -8.32 2.14 3.71
C VAL A 214 -8.35 1.45 5.05
N TYR A 215 -9.03 0.31 5.11
CA TYR A 215 -8.92 -0.59 6.24
C TYR A 215 -7.49 -1.13 6.31
N ARG A 216 -6.81 -0.83 7.40
CA ARG A 216 -5.54 -1.44 7.77
C ARG A 216 -5.81 -2.13 9.09
N PRO A 217 -5.90 -3.47 9.11
CA PRO A 217 -6.23 -4.20 10.32
C PRO A 217 -5.35 -3.72 11.47
N SER A 218 -5.93 -3.41 12.62
CA SER A 218 -5.11 -3.39 13.82
C SER A 218 -4.73 -4.83 14.14
N SER A 219 -3.70 -4.95 14.98
CA SER A 219 -3.26 -6.16 15.65
C SER A 219 -4.34 -7.09 16.20
N THR A 220 -5.57 -6.60 16.41
CA THR A 220 -6.66 -7.36 17.01
C THR A 220 -7.62 -7.98 15.99
N ASP A 221 -7.44 -7.75 14.68
CA ASP A 221 -8.40 -8.14 13.64
C ASP A 221 -7.80 -8.95 12.48
N LEU A 222 -6.67 -9.59 12.72
CA LEU A 222 -6.19 -10.73 11.93
C LEU A 222 -5.74 -11.81 12.91
N SER A 223 -5.70 -13.06 12.45
CA SER A 223 -4.98 -14.17 13.08
C SER A 223 -3.45 -13.93 13.21
N LEU A 224 -3.00 -12.67 13.23
CA LEU A 224 -1.64 -12.21 13.41
C LEU A 224 -1.54 -11.61 14.82
N PRO A 225 -0.50 -11.93 15.59
CA PRO A 225 -0.42 -11.56 16.99
C PRO A 225 -0.20 -10.06 17.16
N GLU A 226 -0.87 -9.47 18.16
CA GLU A 226 -0.77 -8.06 18.52
C GLU A 226 0.63 -7.62 18.94
N THR A 227 1.31 -8.55 19.59
CA THR A 227 2.68 -8.49 20.06
C THR A 227 3.31 -9.83 19.76
N LEU A 228 4.59 -9.87 19.41
CA LEU A 228 5.34 -11.12 19.44
C LEU A 228 5.88 -11.34 20.84
N ASN A 229 5.98 -12.59 21.26
CA ASN A 229 6.75 -12.94 22.47
C ASN A 229 8.25 -12.90 22.16
N LEU A 230 9.08 -12.71 23.17
CA LEU A 230 10.53 -12.80 23.00
C LEU A 230 10.93 -14.16 22.41
N GLY A 231 11.72 -14.15 21.34
CA GLY A 231 12.13 -15.32 20.56
C GLY A 231 11.09 -15.80 19.53
N GLU A 232 9.90 -15.19 19.49
CA GLU A 232 8.89 -15.53 18.50
C GLU A 232 9.19 -14.87 17.16
N HIS A 233 8.97 -15.61 16.07
CA HIS A 233 8.99 -15.07 14.72
C HIS A 233 7.73 -15.41 13.93
N LEU A 234 7.48 -14.59 12.91
CA LEU A 234 6.48 -14.81 11.90
C LEU A 234 7.01 -14.51 10.49
N PRO A 235 6.63 -15.34 9.50
CA PRO A 235 5.88 -16.60 9.66
C PRO A 235 6.71 -17.67 10.42
N LYS A 236 6.11 -18.82 10.76
CA LYS A 236 6.73 -19.84 11.65
C LYS A 236 7.83 -20.65 10.96
N GLU A 237 7.94 -20.54 9.64
CA GLU A 237 9.04 -21.05 8.85
C GLU A 237 10.34 -20.28 9.16
N LYS A 238 11.48 -20.94 8.92
CA LYS A 238 12.78 -20.32 9.15
C LYS A 238 12.99 -19.16 8.18
N GLU A 239 13.67 -18.12 8.63
CA GLU A 239 13.92 -16.91 7.85
C GLU A 239 14.36 -17.21 6.41
N LEU A 240 15.45 -17.97 6.24
CA LEU A 240 16.04 -18.23 4.92
C LEU A 240 15.17 -19.09 4.00
N ASP A 241 14.19 -19.83 4.54
CA ASP A 241 13.21 -20.57 3.73
C ASP A 241 12.10 -19.63 3.21
N VAL A 242 11.90 -18.49 3.88
CA VAL A 242 10.92 -17.45 3.52
C VAL A 242 11.54 -16.39 2.63
N VAL A 243 12.66 -15.79 3.05
CA VAL A 243 13.28 -14.64 2.39
C VAL A 243 14.37 -15.01 1.39
N GLY A 244 14.79 -16.28 1.39
CA GLY A 244 15.86 -16.77 0.54
C GLY A 244 17.25 -16.49 1.09
N ARG A 245 18.16 -17.46 0.89
CA ARG A 245 19.58 -17.39 1.25
C ARG A 245 20.28 -16.25 0.54
N ILE A 246 21.26 -15.62 1.19
CA ILE A 246 22.13 -14.65 0.52
C ILE A 246 22.85 -15.26 -0.69
N SER A 247 23.00 -14.48 -1.74
CA SER A 247 23.89 -14.73 -2.88
C SER A 247 25.35 -14.50 -2.50
N GLY A 248 25.60 -13.50 -1.65
CA GLY A 248 26.95 -13.14 -1.19
C GLY A 248 26.90 -11.85 -0.37
N LYS A 249 28.04 -11.47 0.23
CA LYS A 249 28.14 -10.20 0.93
C LYS A 249 28.29 -9.06 -0.08
N ILE A 250 27.49 -8.01 0.07
CA ILE A 250 27.64 -6.78 -0.69
C ILE A 250 28.72 -5.95 0.00
N LEU A 251 29.76 -5.56 -0.76
CA LEU A 251 30.90 -4.80 -0.24
C LEU A 251 30.83 -3.36 -0.75
N ARG A 252 31.19 -2.40 0.10
CA ARG A 252 31.23 -0.99 -0.26
C ARG A 252 32.05 -0.76 -1.54
N GLY A 253 31.51 -0.01 -2.48
CA GLY A 253 32.18 0.33 -3.74
C GLY A 253 32.13 -0.76 -4.82
N THR A 254 31.35 -1.83 -4.62
CA THR A 254 31.03 -2.77 -5.71
C THR A 254 29.75 -2.37 -6.43
N PRO A 255 29.50 -2.86 -7.67
CA PRO A 255 28.26 -2.60 -8.38
C PRO A 255 27.00 -3.05 -7.62
N GLU A 256 27.11 -4.11 -6.82
CA GLU A 256 26.03 -4.59 -5.97
C GLU A 256 25.69 -3.59 -4.85
N PHE A 257 26.70 -2.87 -4.32
CA PHE A 257 26.48 -1.80 -3.35
C PHE A 257 25.82 -0.59 -4.00
N ASP A 258 26.21 -0.25 -5.23
CA ASP A 258 25.58 0.85 -5.98
C ASP A 258 24.09 0.60 -6.29
N ALA A 259 23.64 -0.65 -6.21
CA ALA A 259 22.23 -1.01 -6.33
C ALA A 259 21.44 -0.86 -5.03
N LEU A 260 22.11 -0.75 -3.87
CA LEU A 260 21.45 -0.38 -2.62
C LEU A 260 21.03 1.08 -2.66
N VAL A 261 19.93 1.39 -1.97
CA VAL A 261 19.43 2.75 -1.84
C VAL A 261 19.69 3.26 -0.43
N LYS A 262 19.97 4.56 -0.33
CA LYS A 262 20.05 5.25 0.95
C LYS A 262 18.64 5.65 1.41
N ASN A 263 18.28 5.27 2.63
CA ASN A 263 17.03 5.66 3.25
C ASN A 263 17.21 6.97 4.06
N ASP A 264 16.58 8.04 3.58
CA ASP A 264 16.61 9.37 4.20
C ASP A 264 15.26 9.77 4.83
N ASN A 265 14.40 8.80 5.18
CA ASN A 265 13.13 9.09 5.83
C ASN A 265 13.34 9.77 7.20
N ALA A 266 12.94 11.04 7.31
CA ALA A 266 13.08 11.86 8.52
C ALA A 266 12.28 11.38 9.76
N LYS A 267 11.38 10.40 9.57
CA LYS A 267 10.64 9.71 10.64
C LYS A 267 11.41 8.53 11.23
N ILE A 268 12.57 8.20 10.68
CA ILE A 268 13.45 7.12 11.13
C ILE A 268 14.71 7.73 11.75
N ILE A 269 15.07 7.23 12.93
CA ILE A 269 16.37 7.49 13.55
C ILE A 269 17.31 6.34 13.19
N PHE A 270 18.49 6.65 12.65
CA PHE A 270 19.52 5.65 12.38
C PHE A 270 20.59 5.78 13.47
N LYS A 271 21.06 4.66 14.01
CA LYS A 271 22.05 4.66 15.09
C LYS A 271 23.42 5.07 14.54
N ASP A 272 23.81 4.48 13.40
CA ASP A 272 25.03 4.81 12.65
C ASP A 272 26.25 4.93 13.58
N GLU A 273 26.44 3.94 14.45
CA GLU A 273 27.58 3.90 15.37
C GLU A 273 28.91 3.74 14.65
N GLU A 274 28.89 3.23 13.42
CA GLU A 274 30.04 3.08 12.54
C GLU A 274 30.52 4.45 12.03
N GLY A 275 29.60 5.43 11.94
CA GLY A 275 29.87 6.74 11.33
C GLY A 275 30.06 6.67 9.81
N THR A 276 29.67 5.56 9.17
CA THR A 276 29.79 5.33 7.72
C THR A 276 28.46 5.48 6.99
N GLY A 277 27.36 5.63 7.72
CA GLY A 277 26.00 5.62 7.21
C GLY A 277 25.51 4.24 6.78
N ALA A 278 26.19 3.15 7.16
CA ALA A 278 25.87 1.77 6.77
C ALA A 278 24.40 1.42 7.00
N ASP A 279 23.89 1.77 8.19
CA ASP A 279 22.50 1.68 8.63
C ASP A 279 21.44 2.25 7.67
N ARG A 280 21.85 3.17 6.79
CA ARG A 280 20.95 3.81 5.83
C ARG A 280 20.88 3.06 4.50
N TYR A 281 21.83 2.17 4.22
CA TYR A 281 21.87 1.43 2.97
C TYR A 281 21.09 0.13 3.08
N MET A 282 20.24 -0.12 2.10
CA MET A 282 19.36 -1.28 2.05
C MET A 282 18.82 -1.47 0.64
N THR A 283 18.22 -2.61 0.36
CA THR A 283 17.51 -2.80 -0.91
C THR A 283 16.35 -1.80 -1.05
N SER A 284 15.96 -1.46 -2.29
CA SER A 284 14.83 -0.57 -2.56
C SER A 284 13.54 -1.05 -1.89
N LYS A 285 13.28 -2.36 -1.92
CA LYS A 285 12.13 -2.99 -1.27
C LYS A 285 12.14 -2.79 0.24
N MET A 286 13.29 -2.95 0.89
CA MET A 286 13.45 -2.74 2.33
C MET A 286 13.23 -1.27 2.70
N SER A 287 13.82 -0.34 1.93
CA SER A 287 13.65 1.10 2.13
C SER A 287 12.18 1.53 2.02
N GLU A 288 11.47 1.08 0.99
CA GLU A 288 10.06 1.39 0.81
C GLU A 288 9.21 0.81 1.95
N LYS A 289 9.52 -0.42 2.39
CA LYS A 289 8.79 -1.13 3.43
C LYS A 289 8.87 -0.44 4.79
N LEU A 290 10.03 0.12 5.13
CA LEU A 290 10.28 0.82 6.40
C LEU A 290 9.47 2.11 6.58
N ASN A 291 8.86 2.66 5.53
CA ASN A 291 8.01 3.84 5.65
C ASN A 291 6.73 3.58 6.46
N ALA A 292 6.11 2.41 6.26
CA ALA A 292 4.89 2.02 6.97
C ALA A 292 5.09 1.86 8.49
N PRO A 293 6.07 1.09 9.00
CA PRO A 293 6.30 0.99 10.44
C PRO A 293 6.75 2.33 11.05
N ALA A 294 7.47 3.19 10.31
CA ALA A 294 7.81 4.53 10.80
C ALA A 294 6.57 5.40 11.06
N ASP A 295 5.56 5.32 10.19
CA ASP A 295 4.27 5.97 10.41
C ASP A 295 3.48 5.31 11.56
N LEU A 296 3.47 3.98 11.62
CA LEU A 296 2.75 3.23 12.67
C LEU A 296 3.33 3.51 14.07
N VAL A 297 4.65 3.62 14.22
CA VAL A 297 5.32 3.93 15.49
C VAL A 297 4.90 5.31 15.99
N ILE A 298 4.90 6.33 15.12
CA ILE A 298 4.43 7.68 15.45
C ILE A 298 2.94 7.67 15.81
N GLN A 299 2.16 6.87 15.09
CA GLN A 299 0.72 6.77 15.33
C GLN A 299 0.41 6.10 16.68
N GLU A 300 1.14 5.04 17.02
CA GLU A 300 0.94 4.24 18.23
C GLU A 300 1.39 4.99 19.50
N TRP A 301 2.55 5.65 19.44
CA TRP A 301 3.20 6.23 20.63
C TRP A 301 3.38 7.75 20.60
N GLY A 302 2.88 8.42 19.56
CA GLY A 302 2.95 9.87 19.38
C GLY A 302 4.19 10.36 18.62
N PRO A 303 4.20 11.63 18.18
CA PRO A 303 5.22 12.18 17.27
C PRO A 303 6.65 12.26 17.85
N GLU A 304 6.79 12.18 19.17
CA GLU A 304 8.09 12.19 19.86
C GLU A 304 8.79 10.83 19.81
N ILE A 305 8.04 9.74 19.56
CA ILE A 305 8.58 8.39 19.44
C ILE A 305 8.65 8.02 17.96
N LYS A 306 9.86 7.74 17.49
CA LYS A 306 10.16 7.38 16.11
C LYS A 306 10.65 5.95 16.00
N LEU A 307 10.51 5.37 14.82
CA LEU A 307 11.19 4.13 14.48
C LEU A 307 12.69 4.39 14.52
N ARG A 308 13.44 3.46 15.10
CA ARG A 308 14.90 3.55 15.17
C ARG A 308 15.52 2.29 14.61
N LEU A 309 16.46 2.44 13.69
CA LEU A 309 17.28 1.35 13.17
C LEU A 309 18.60 1.33 13.96
N THR A 310 18.97 0.15 14.43
CA THR A 310 20.25 -0.09 15.09
C THR A 310 21.28 -0.76 14.20
N GLU A 311 20.82 -1.45 13.17
CA GLU A 311 21.65 -2.18 12.24
C GLU A 311 20.84 -2.41 10.94
N ALA A 312 21.47 -2.35 9.77
CA ALA A 312 20.82 -2.65 8.49
C ALA A 312 21.76 -3.36 7.51
N TRP A 313 22.39 -2.64 6.58
CA TRP A 313 23.45 -3.23 5.78
C TRP A 313 24.76 -3.24 6.57
N ASP A 314 25.19 -4.44 6.96
CA ASP A 314 26.39 -4.67 7.77
C ASP A 314 27.65 -4.79 6.89
N GLU A 315 28.62 -3.91 7.11
CA GLU A 315 29.94 -3.95 6.47
C GLU A 315 31.08 -4.45 7.41
N ASN A 316 30.78 -4.63 8.70
CA ASN A 316 31.74 -4.97 9.76
C ASN A 316 31.80 -6.47 10.10
N ASN A 317 30.86 -7.27 9.59
CA ASN A 317 30.75 -8.71 9.84
C ASN A 317 30.29 -9.06 11.27
N GLU A 318 29.32 -8.32 11.76
CA GLU A 318 28.76 -8.50 13.10
C GLU A 318 27.74 -9.65 13.16
N HIS A 319 27.16 -10.03 12.01
CA HIS A 319 26.20 -11.13 11.93
C HIS A 319 26.80 -12.47 11.48
N ALA A 320 26.03 -13.55 11.72
CA ALA A 320 26.34 -14.88 11.20
C ALA A 320 26.54 -14.86 9.66
N THR A 321 27.39 -15.74 9.13
CA THR A 321 27.83 -15.72 7.72
C THR A 321 26.70 -15.79 6.68
N SER A 322 25.53 -16.29 7.05
CA SER A 322 24.34 -16.39 6.19
C SER A 322 23.34 -15.24 6.35
N SER A 323 23.68 -14.22 7.14
CA SER A 323 22.78 -13.10 7.47
C SER A 323 22.41 -12.27 6.25
N VAL A 324 21.14 -11.92 6.17
CA VAL A 324 20.57 -11.08 5.10
C VAL A 324 20.91 -9.59 5.27
N HIS A 325 21.47 -9.18 6.41
CA HIS A 325 22.06 -7.85 6.61
C HIS A 325 23.16 -7.56 5.59
N TYR A 326 23.96 -8.58 5.24
CA TYR A 326 25.02 -8.44 4.24
C TYR A 326 24.53 -8.11 2.82
N GLU A 327 23.24 -8.23 2.55
CA GLU A 327 22.61 -7.83 1.28
C GLU A 327 21.69 -6.61 1.43
N GLY A 328 21.69 -5.95 2.60
CA GLY A 328 20.78 -4.84 2.90
C GLY A 328 19.31 -5.26 2.89
N ARG A 329 19.03 -6.53 3.22
CA ARG A 329 17.67 -7.11 3.28
C ARG A 329 17.18 -7.36 4.70
N GLY A 330 18.06 -7.24 5.70
CA GLY A 330 17.74 -7.26 7.12
C GLY A 330 17.81 -5.87 7.73
N ALA A 331 17.09 -5.67 8.84
CA ALA A 331 17.33 -4.54 9.74
C ALA A 331 16.88 -4.89 11.17
N ASP A 332 17.55 -4.27 12.13
CA ASP A 332 17.22 -4.40 13.54
C ASP A 332 16.57 -3.11 14.04
N LEU A 333 15.39 -3.26 14.64
CA LEU A 333 14.47 -2.16 14.95
C LEU A 333 14.30 -1.97 16.46
N THR A 334 14.25 -0.71 16.87
CA THR A 334 13.80 -0.27 18.20
C THR A 334 12.85 0.93 18.07
N THR A 335 12.26 1.36 19.18
CA THR A 335 11.71 2.72 19.29
C THR A 335 12.81 3.70 19.71
N SER A 336 12.66 4.99 19.39
CA SER A 336 13.68 6.02 19.65
C SER A 336 13.93 6.29 21.14
N ASP A 337 12.94 6.03 22.00
CA ASP A 337 13.07 6.09 23.46
C ASP A 337 13.75 4.85 24.06
N ARG A 338 14.01 3.82 23.25
CA ARG A 338 14.71 2.58 23.62
C ARG A 338 14.01 1.83 24.77
N ASP A 339 12.69 1.95 24.86
CA ASP A 339 11.89 1.22 25.85
C ASP A 339 11.69 -0.24 25.40
N GLY A 340 12.40 -1.16 26.06
CA GLY A 340 12.33 -2.60 25.77
C GLY A 340 10.92 -3.19 25.90
N ASN A 341 10.03 -2.57 26.69
CA ASN A 341 8.64 -3.04 26.81
C ASN A 341 7.83 -2.83 25.52
N LYS A 342 8.30 -1.96 24.62
CA LYS A 342 7.65 -1.70 23.32
C LYS A 342 8.06 -2.68 22.24
N LEU A 343 9.12 -3.48 22.42
CA LEU A 343 9.68 -4.32 21.34
C LEU A 343 8.71 -5.41 20.87
N GLY A 344 7.99 -6.08 21.76
CA GLY A 344 6.98 -7.07 21.36
C GLY A 344 5.88 -6.44 20.50
N ARG A 345 5.42 -5.24 20.88
CA ARG A 345 4.43 -4.46 20.12
C ARG A 345 5.01 -3.95 18.79
N LEU A 346 6.25 -3.48 18.78
CA LEU A 346 6.98 -3.07 17.57
C LEU A 346 7.09 -4.22 16.57
N ALA A 347 7.34 -5.44 17.04
CA ALA A 347 7.33 -6.64 16.21
C ALA A 347 5.95 -6.91 15.61
N GLY A 348 4.87 -6.73 16.39
CA GLY A 348 3.49 -6.79 15.87
C GLY A 348 3.22 -5.76 14.77
N LEU A 349 3.69 -4.51 14.95
CA LEU A 349 3.60 -3.45 13.95
C LEU A 349 4.42 -3.77 12.69
N ALA A 350 5.58 -4.41 12.83
CA ALA A 350 6.38 -4.87 11.71
C ALA A 350 5.65 -5.97 10.92
N VAL A 351 5.06 -6.95 11.61
CA VAL A 351 4.21 -7.97 10.97
C VAL A 351 3.04 -7.31 10.22
N LEU A 352 2.39 -6.33 10.84
CA LEU A 352 1.30 -5.57 10.22
C LEU A 352 1.77 -4.74 9.01
N ALA A 353 2.98 -4.19 9.05
CA ALA A 353 3.59 -3.49 7.93
C ALA A 353 3.94 -4.43 6.76
N GLY A 354 3.90 -5.74 6.98
CA GLY A 354 4.10 -6.76 5.98
C GLY A 354 5.56 -6.92 5.57
N PHE A 355 6.47 -6.96 6.55
CA PHE A 355 7.78 -7.57 6.35
C PHE A 355 7.61 -9.05 6.00
N ASP A 356 8.49 -9.59 5.17
CA ASP A 356 8.40 -11.00 4.75
C ASP A 356 8.72 -11.94 5.92
N TRP A 357 9.58 -11.52 6.85
CA TRP A 357 9.89 -12.22 8.10
C TRP A 357 10.19 -11.23 9.24
N VAL A 358 9.70 -11.53 10.44
CA VAL A 358 9.88 -10.69 11.65
C VAL A 358 10.19 -11.61 12.82
N LEU A 359 11.21 -11.27 13.62
CA LEU A 359 11.60 -11.96 14.83
C LEU A 359 11.76 -10.94 15.97
N TYR A 360 11.09 -11.16 17.09
CA TYR A 360 11.47 -10.50 18.32
C TYR A 360 12.70 -11.22 18.88
N GLU A 361 13.88 -10.85 18.38
CA GLU A 361 15.09 -11.67 18.50
C GLU A 361 15.60 -11.75 19.94
N ASP A 362 15.79 -10.59 20.55
CA ASP A 362 16.26 -10.48 21.91
C ASP A 362 15.67 -9.23 22.60
N LYS A 363 16.13 -8.93 23.82
CA LYS A 363 15.61 -7.80 24.61
C LYS A 363 16.06 -6.41 24.11
N TYR A 364 16.87 -6.34 23.06
CA TYR A 364 17.48 -5.12 22.54
C TYR A 364 16.82 -4.64 21.25
N HIS A 365 16.36 -5.55 20.39
CA HIS A 365 15.76 -5.18 19.11
C HIS A 365 14.77 -6.23 18.57
N VAL A 366 14.06 -5.82 17.51
CA VAL A 366 13.25 -6.67 16.65
C VAL A 366 13.96 -6.78 15.30
N HIS A 367 14.27 -7.99 14.88
CA HIS A 367 14.83 -8.27 13.57
C HIS A 367 13.70 -8.36 12.52
N VAL A 368 13.89 -7.72 11.37
CA VAL A 368 12.99 -7.84 10.22
C VAL A 368 13.77 -8.12 8.95
N SER A 369 13.18 -8.88 8.03
CA SER A 369 13.80 -9.11 6.73
C SER A 369 12.83 -9.24 5.56
N MET A 370 13.39 -9.02 4.37
CA MET A 370 12.69 -9.00 3.10
C MET A 370 13.23 -10.05 2.14
N LYS A 371 12.33 -10.66 1.37
CA LYS A 371 12.70 -11.45 0.19
C LYS A 371 13.53 -10.59 -0.76
N LYS A 372 14.46 -11.24 -1.47
CA LYS A 372 15.25 -10.67 -2.56
C LYS A 372 14.42 -9.85 -3.54
#